data_AF-A0A835C2M6-F1
#
_entry.id   AF-A0A835C2M6-F1
#
_cell.length_a   1.000
_cell.length_b   1.000
_cell.length_c   1.000
_cell.angle_alpha   90.00
_cell.angle_beta   90.00
_cell.angle_gamma   90.00
#
_symmetry.space_group_name_H-M   'P 1'
#
loop_
_entity.id
_entity.type
_entity.pdbx_description
1 polymer ?
#
loop_
_entity_poly.entity_id
_entity_poly.type
_entity_poly.pdbx_seq_one_letter_code
_entity_poly.pdbx_strand_id
1 'polypeptide(L)'
;MPLTLRLRAVPLALLLLAAAAVGVSARAAGEERQEEDPEVAACRQQCARQRQFQEAERRHCLWQCDEYGRAKRRHEEEEEREEGPEREREIERCLHECRVGPPKPGCEGRCREAYEQATRRGGGRGTRGTAEQSSFSQQ
;
A
#
# COMPACT_ATOMS: atom_id res chain seq x y z
N MET A 1 22.90 52.98 44.69
CA MET A 1 22.58 53.36 43.30
C MET A 1 23.46 52.52 42.39
N PRO A 2 22.94 51.98 41.27
CA PRO A 2 22.42 50.62 41.17
C PRO A 2 23.13 49.76 40.08
N LEU A 3 22.58 48.55 39.85
CA LEU A 3 22.77 47.65 38.69
C LEU A 3 24.05 46.80 38.77
N THR A 4 24.11 45.55 39.25
CA THR A 4 23.23 44.36 39.10
C THR A 4 22.69 44.11 37.69
N LEU A 5 22.89 42.86 37.23
CA LEU A 5 22.56 42.28 35.92
C LEU A 5 23.52 42.76 34.80
N ARG A 6 24.34 41.93 34.14
CA ARG A 6 23.90 40.87 33.21
C ARG A 6 25.05 39.90 32.80
N LEU A 7 25.82 39.33 33.73
CA LEU A 7 26.81 38.28 33.41
C LEU A 7 26.30 36.86 33.74
N ARG A 8 25.08 36.53 33.31
CA ARG A 8 24.51 35.17 33.44
C ARG A 8 23.80 34.64 32.19
N ALA A 9 23.97 35.28 31.04
CA ALA A 9 23.26 34.87 29.81
C ALA A 9 24.13 34.09 28.80
N VAL A 10 25.46 34.12 28.93
CA VAL A 10 26.37 33.45 27.99
C VAL A 10 26.29 31.92 28.03
N PRO A 11 26.23 31.22 29.19
CA PRO A 11 26.21 29.76 29.16
C PRO A 11 24.87 29.20 28.65
N LEU A 12 23.79 29.98 28.78
CA LEU A 12 22.44 29.61 28.35
C LEU A 12 22.30 29.70 26.82
N ALA A 13 22.87 30.75 26.21
CA ALA A 13 22.90 30.87 24.75
C ALA A 13 23.74 29.77 24.08
N LEU A 14 24.85 29.37 24.71
CA LEU A 14 25.70 28.25 24.26
C LEU A 14 25.01 26.89 24.42
N LEU A 15 24.27 26.67 25.51
CA LEU A 15 23.46 25.47 25.72
C LEU A 15 22.31 25.36 24.70
N LEU A 16 21.67 26.47 24.34
CA LEU A 16 20.61 26.49 23.32
C LEU A 16 21.14 26.20 21.91
N LEU A 17 22.33 26.69 21.56
CA LEU A 17 23.00 26.39 20.29
C LEU A 17 23.43 24.91 20.20
N ALA A 18 23.90 24.32 21.30
CA ALA A 18 24.20 22.89 21.35
C ALA A 18 22.93 22.02 21.22
N ALA A 19 21.81 22.44 21.81
CA ALA A 19 20.53 21.73 21.66
C ALA A 19 19.97 21.79 20.22
N ALA A 20 20.21 22.89 19.49
CA ALA A 20 19.79 23.02 18.09
C ALA A 20 20.59 22.14 17.11
N ALA A 21 21.86 21.83 17.41
CA ALA A 21 22.71 21.01 16.55
C ALA A 21 22.38 19.50 16.59
N VAL A 22 21.64 19.04 17.60
CA VAL A 22 21.25 17.60 17.75
C VAL A 22 19.94 17.29 16.99
N GLY A 23 19.27 18.30 16.42
CA GLY A 23 17.97 18.14 15.76
C GLY A 23 17.99 17.62 14.31
N VAL A 24 19.12 17.16 13.79
CA VAL A 24 19.23 16.68 12.40
C VAL A 24 19.78 15.26 12.39
N SER A 25 18.92 14.26 12.63
CA SER A 25 19.08 12.87 12.13
C SER A 25 17.91 12.00 12.58
N ALA A 26 16.71 12.31 12.11
CA ALA A 26 15.64 11.33 12.04
C ALA A 26 14.83 11.62 10.78
N ARG A 27 15.48 11.51 9.61
CA ARG A 27 14.75 11.02 8.45
C ARG A 27 14.33 9.61 8.84
N ALA A 28 13.12 9.50 9.37
CA ALA A 28 12.42 8.24 9.40
C ALA A 28 12.54 7.70 7.97
N ALA A 29 13.36 6.68 7.81
CA ALA A 29 13.22 5.78 6.70
C ALA A 29 11.74 5.41 6.73
N GLY A 30 11.00 5.87 5.72
CA GLY A 30 9.80 5.18 5.33
C GLY A 30 10.27 3.80 4.91
N GLU A 31 10.49 2.91 5.87
CA GLU A 31 10.12 1.53 5.68
C GLU A 31 8.63 1.63 5.33
N GLU A 32 8.35 1.68 4.04
CA GLU A 32 7.18 1.03 3.50
C GLU A 32 7.28 -0.39 4.05
N ARG A 33 6.73 -0.60 5.25
CA ARG A 33 6.35 -1.90 5.73
C ARG A 33 5.41 -2.38 4.65
N GLN A 34 5.97 -3.16 3.73
CA GLN A 34 5.23 -3.93 2.77
C GLN A 34 4.22 -4.68 3.62
N GLU A 35 2.98 -4.20 3.60
CA GLU A 35 1.93 -4.69 4.48
C GLU A 35 1.83 -6.17 4.20
N GLU A 36 2.20 -7.00 5.19
CA GLU A 36 2.21 -8.44 5.00
C GLU A 36 0.79 -8.87 4.66
N ASP A 37 0.61 -9.48 3.50
CA ASP A 37 -0.70 -9.91 3.01
C ASP A 37 -1.42 -10.66 4.15
N PRO A 38 -2.62 -10.21 4.57
CA PRO A 38 -3.33 -10.80 5.69
C PRO A 38 -3.59 -12.30 5.51
N GLU A 39 -3.71 -12.79 4.27
CA GLU A 39 -3.85 -14.21 3.95
C GLU A 39 -2.56 -14.99 4.22
N VAL A 40 -1.40 -14.42 3.86
CA VAL A 40 -0.09 -15.02 4.12
C VAL A 40 0.19 -15.05 5.62
N ALA A 41 -0.11 -13.95 6.32
CA ALA A 41 0.01 -13.88 7.77
C ALA A 41 -0.88 -14.92 8.47
N ALA A 42 -2.14 -15.06 8.02
CA ALA A 42 -3.06 -16.07 8.51
C ALA A 42 -2.55 -17.50 8.23
N CYS A 43 -2.04 -17.77 7.02
CA CYS A 43 -1.46 -19.05 6.63
C CYS A 43 -0.30 -19.44 7.55
N ARG A 44 0.66 -18.54 7.75
CA ARG A 44 1.80 -18.75 8.64
C ARG A 44 1.36 -19.02 10.07
N GLN A 45 0.35 -18.27 10.54
CA GLN A 45 -0.20 -18.47 11.88
C GLN A 45 -0.86 -19.84 12.04
N GLN A 46 -1.56 -20.34 11.01
CA GLN A 46 -2.14 -21.69 11.01
C GLN A 46 -1.04 -22.77 11.05
N CYS A 47 0.00 -22.65 10.21
CA CYS A 47 1.15 -23.56 10.23
C CYS A 47 1.82 -23.62 11.62
N ALA A 48 1.93 -22.48 12.30
CA ALA A 48 2.56 -22.39 13.62
C ALA A 48 1.73 -23.03 14.75
N ARG A 49 0.39 -22.98 14.67
CA ARG A 49 -0.50 -23.56 15.69
C ARG A 49 -0.68 -25.08 15.52
N GLN A 50 -0.34 -25.64 14.37
CA GLN A 50 -0.55 -27.06 14.08
C GLN A 50 0.39 -27.94 14.92
N ARG A 51 -0.14 -28.53 16.00
CA ARG A 51 0.64 -29.36 16.94
C ARG A 51 1.11 -30.69 16.37
N GLN A 52 0.44 -31.17 15.31
CA GLN A 52 0.75 -32.45 14.67
C GLN A 52 1.94 -32.38 13.71
N PHE A 53 2.37 -31.19 13.31
CA PHE A 53 3.50 -31.05 12.42
C PHE A 53 4.82 -31.25 13.17
N GLN A 54 5.66 -32.11 12.63
CA GLN A 54 7.07 -32.17 12.95
C GLN A 54 7.79 -30.95 12.39
N GLU A 55 9.04 -30.74 12.80
CA GLU A 55 9.80 -29.56 12.39
C GLU A 55 9.96 -29.43 10.88
N ALA A 56 10.18 -30.55 10.18
CA ALA A 56 10.26 -30.56 8.72
C ALA A 56 8.93 -30.15 8.06
N GLU A 57 7.81 -30.64 8.59
CA GLU A 57 6.46 -30.33 8.08
C GLU A 57 6.08 -28.86 8.35
N ARG A 58 6.44 -28.33 9.52
CA ARG A 58 6.27 -26.89 9.82
C ARG A 58 7.06 -26.01 8.86
N ARG A 59 8.32 -26.35 8.60
CA ARG A 59 9.15 -25.61 7.64
C ARG A 59 8.57 -25.68 6.23
N HIS A 60 8.10 -26.85 5.82
CA HIS A 60 7.45 -27.01 4.52
C HIS A 60 6.17 -26.17 4.42
N CYS A 61 5.32 -26.17 5.45
CA CYS A 61 4.08 -25.38 5.48
C CYS A 61 4.36 -23.88 5.36
N LEU A 62 5.33 -23.36 6.11
CA LEU A 62 5.72 -21.95 6.03
C LEU A 62 6.28 -21.59 4.65
N TRP A 63 7.09 -22.46 4.06
CA TRP A 63 7.61 -22.27 2.70
C TRP A 63 6.49 -22.18 1.66
N GLN A 64 5.45 -23.02 1.79
CA GLN A 64 4.27 -22.95 0.91
C GLN A 64 3.50 -21.65 1.06
N CYS A 65 3.29 -21.14 2.29
CA CYS A 65 2.66 -19.84 2.51
C CYS A 65 3.45 -18.71 1.82
N ASP A 66 4.78 -18.79 1.86
CA ASP A 66 5.65 -17.80 1.24
C ASP A 66 5.63 -17.87 -0.29
N GLU A 67 5.60 -19.08 -0.86
CA GLU A 67 5.41 -19.27 -2.30
C GLU A 67 4.05 -18.75 -2.76
N TYR A 68 2.97 -19.04 -2.02
CA TYR A 68 1.65 -18.50 -2.31
C TYR A 68 1.67 -16.97 -2.34
N GLY A 69 2.23 -16.34 -1.31
CA GLY A 69 2.33 -14.88 -1.25
C GLY A 69 3.16 -14.29 -2.39
N ARG A 70 4.25 -14.97 -2.81
CA ARG A 70 5.03 -14.56 -3.98
C ARG A 70 4.25 -14.68 -5.29
N ALA A 71 3.55 -15.80 -5.47
CA ALA A 71 2.76 -16.06 -6.67
C ALA A 71 1.61 -15.06 -6.81
N LYS A 72 0.90 -14.79 -5.71
CA LYS A 72 -0.18 -13.80 -5.66
C LYS A 72 0.31 -12.40 -6.04
N ARG A 73 1.41 -11.92 -5.44
CA ARG A 73 1.98 -10.61 -5.80
C ARG A 73 2.39 -10.53 -7.26
N ARG A 74 3.00 -11.58 -7.81
CA ARG A 74 3.37 -11.62 -9.24
C ARG A 74 2.14 -11.51 -10.14
N HIS A 75 1.06 -12.21 -9.78
CA HIS A 75 -0.18 -12.15 -10.53
C HIS A 75 -0.83 -10.76 -10.47
N GLU A 76 -0.87 -10.15 -9.29
CA GLU A 76 -1.37 -8.78 -9.10
C GLU A 76 -0.53 -7.76 -9.89
N GLU A 77 0.80 -7.88 -9.85
CA GLU A 77 1.72 -7.04 -10.65
C GLU A 77 1.53 -7.22 -12.16
N GLU A 78 1.25 -8.46 -12.61
CA GLU A 78 1.00 -8.77 -14.01
C GLU A 78 -0.36 -8.20 -14.48
N GLU A 79 -1.42 -8.36 -13.69
CA GLU A 79 -2.72 -7.75 -13.95
C GLU A 79 -2.62 -6.22 -14.01
N GLU A 80 -1.91 -5.58 -13.07
CA GLU A 80 -1.71 -4.13 -13.11
C GLU A 80 -0.95 -3.69 -14.38
N ARG A 81 0.04 -4.47 -14.80
CA ARG A 81 0.84 -4.18 -15.99
C ARG A 81 0.05 -4.36 -17.29
N GLU A 82 -0.88 -5.29 -17.35
CA GLU A 82 -1.73 -5.52 -18.52
C GLU A 82 -2.92 -4.55 -18.56
N GLU A 83 -3.60 -4.33 -17.44
CA GLU A 83 -4.79 -3.47 -17.39
C GLU A 83 -4.46 -1.98 -17.50
N GLY A 84 -3.32 -1.51 -16.97
CA GLY A 84 -2.92 -0.10 -16.99
C GLY A 84 -2.89 0.51 -18.41
N PRO A 85 -2.10 -0.07 -19.33
CA PRO A 85 -2.02 0.40 -20.71
C PRO A 85 -3.35 0.33 -21.47
N GLU A 86 -4.21 -0.64 -21.18
CA GLU A 86 -5.52 -0.76 -21.82
C GLU A 86 -6.46 0.38 -21.38
N ARG A 87 -6.52 0.63 -20.07
CA ARG A 87 -7.31 1.74 -19.50
C ARG A 87 -6.83 3.10 -20.01
N GLU A 88 -5.51 3.27 -20.18
CA GLU A 88 -4.93 4.50 -20.73
C GLU A 88 -5.32 4.70 -22.20
N ARG A 89 -5.30 3.64 -23.03
CA ARG A 89 -5.80 3.69 -24.41
C ARG A 89 -7.29 3.98 -24.49
N GLU A 90 -8.08 3.49 -23.53
CA GLU A 90 -9.52 3.74 -23.47
C GLU A 90 -9.82 5.22 -23.19
N ILE A 91 -9.16 5.84 -22.22
CA ILE A 91 -9.33 7.29 -21.97
C ILE A 91 -8.85 8.13 -23.17
N GLU A 92 -7.73 7.77 -23.80
CA GLU A 92 -7.26 8.46 -25.01
C GLU A 92 -8.30 8.41 -26.14
N ARG A 93 -8.90 7.24 -26.38
CA ARG A 93 -9.98 7.07 -27.35
C ARG A 93 -11.18 7.95 -27.00
N CYS A 94 -11.62 7.94 -25.74
CA CYS A 94 -12.74 8.77 -25.28
C CYS A 94 -12.48 10.27 -25.50
N LEU A 95 -11.28 10.74 -25.14
CA LEU A 95 -10.87 12.12 -25.33
C LEU A 95 -10.78 12.50 -26.82
N HIS A 96 -10.28 11.59 -27.66
CA HIS A 96 -10.24 11.78 -29.10
C HIS A 96 -11.66 11.96 -29.68
N GLU A 97 -12.60 11.08 -29.31
CA GLU A 97 -14.00 11.17 -29.74
C GLU A 97 -14.68 12.47 -29.30
N CYS A 98 -14.37 12.97 -28.11
CA CYS A 98 -14.85 14.28 -27.64
C CYS A 98 -14.35 15.45 -28.50
N ARG A 99 -13.16 15.35 -29.08
CA ARG A 99 -12.53 16.42 -29.88
C ARG A 99 -12.93 16.41 -31.34
N VAL A 100 -13.08 15.23 -31.95
CA VAL A 100 -13.42 15.11 -33.37
C VAL A 100 -14.92 15.22 -33.65
N GLY A 101 -15.76 15.01 -32.64
CA GLY A 101 -17.22 15.11 -32.76
C GLY A 101 -17.79 16.53 -32.60
N PRO A 102 -19.12 16.68 -32.70
CA PRO A 102 -19.80 17.91 -32.33
C PRO A 102 -19.46 18.32 -30.89
N PRO A 103 -19.35 19.62 -30.59
CA PRO A 103 -18.97 20.10 -29.27
C PRO A 103 -19.99 19.64 -28.22
N LYS A 104 -19.50 18.82 -27.28
CA LYS A 104 -20.28 18.28 -26.15
C LYS A 104 -19.73 18.89 -24.85
N PRO A 105 -20.44 19.85 -24.22
CA PRO A 105 -20.00 20.43 -22.95
C PRO A 105 -19.71 19.33 -21.90
N GLY A 106 -18.56 19.45 -21.24
CA GLY A 106 -18.12 18.50 -20.21
C GLY A 106 -17.77 17.09 -20.69
N CYS A 107 -17.65 16.84 -22.00
CA CYS A 107 -17.30 15.51 -22.53
C CYS A 107 -15.97 14.99 -21.99
N GLU A 108 -14.90 15.78 -22.11
CA GLU A 108 -13.58 15.39 -21.60
C GLU A 108 -13.56 15.18 -20.08
N GLY A 109 -14.35 15.98 -19.34
CA GLY A 109 -14.51 15.82 -17.89
C GLY A 109 -15.10 14.46 -17.52
N ARG A 110 -16.16 14.03 -18.21
CA ARG A 110 -16.75 12.70 -18.01
C ARG A 110 -15.79 11.56 -18.36
N CYS A 111 -14.99 11.69 -19.42
CA CYS A 111 -13.97 10.68 -19.75
C CYS A 111 -12.94 10.54 -18.62
N ARG A 112 -12.46 11.66 -18.07
CA ARG A 112 -11.48 11.66 -16.96
C ARG A 112 -12.09 11.09 -15.68
N GLU A 113 -13.30 11.52 -15.33
CA GLU A 113 -14.00 11.02 -14.14
C GLU A 113 -14.26 9.51 -14.22
N ALA A 114 -14.65 8.99 -15.39
CA ALA A 114 -14.82 7.56 -15.60
C ALA A 114 -13.51 6.79 -15.43
N TYR A 115 -12.40 7.30 -15.96
CA TYR A 115 -11.07 6.70 -15.79
C TYR A 115 -10.62 6.71 -14.32
N GLU A 116 -10.79 7.84 -13.62
CA GLU A 116 -10.49 7.95 -12.18
C GLU A 116 -11.35 6.98 -11.35
N GLN A 117 -12.63 6.83 -11.68
CA GLN A 117 -13.51 5.88 -11.00
C GLN A 117 -13.08 4.43 -11.25
N ALA A 118 -12.67 4.10 -12.47
CA ALA A 118 -12.21 2.76 -12.85
C ALA A 118 -10.88 2.40 -12.16
N THR A 119 -9.92 3.32 -12.13
CA THR A 119 -8.62 3.14 -11.47
C THR A 119 -8.74 3.01 -9.95
N ARG A 120 -9.63 3.79 -9.32
CA ARG A 120 -9.93 3.64 -7.87
C ARG A 120 -10.56 2.30 -7.52
N ARG A 121 -11.34 1.70 -8.43
CA ARG A 121 -11.91 0.35 -8.24
C ARG A 121 -10.91 -0.77 -8.52
N GLY A 122 -9.89 -0.51 -9.35
CA GLY A 122 -8.77 -1.43 -9.62
C GLY A 122 -7.84 -1.57 -8.43
N GLY A 123 -7.38 -0.45 -7.85
CA GLY A 123 -6.40 -0.45 -6.75
C GLY A 123 -6.91 -0.83 -5.35
N GLY A 124 -8.15 -1.33 -5.22
CA GLY A 124 -8.79 -1.66 -3.94
C GLY A 124 -9.18 -3.13 -3.77
N ARG A 125 -8.76 -4.03 -4.68
CA ARG A 125 -9.25 -5.41 -4.74
C ARG A 125 -8.50 -6.42 -3.86
N GLY A 126 -7.77 -5.95 -2.84
CA GLY A 126 -7.10 -6.81 -1.85
C GLY A 126 -8.01 -7.42 -0.77
N THR A 127 -9.32 -7.11 -0.73
CA THR A 127 -10.24 -7.68 0.25
C THR A 127 -11.58 -8.08 -0.38
N ARG A 128 -11.61 -9.21 -1.09
CA ARG A 128 -12.89 -9.86 -1.42
C ARG A 128 -12.83 -11.38 -1.24
N GLY A 129 -12.33 -11.81 -0.09
CA GLY A 129 -12.69 -13.09 0.50
C GLY A 129 -14.09 -13.01 1.11
N THR A 130 -15.14 -12.92 0.28
CA THR A 130 -16.50 -13.22 0.75
C THR A 130 -16.75 -14.70 0.57
N ALA A 131 -16.69 -15.38 1.71
CA ALA A 131 -17.24 -16.69 1.98
C ALA A 131 -18.58 -16.92 1.26
N GLU A 132 -18.69 -18.03 0.51
CA GLU A 132 -19.87 -18.88 0.54
C GLU A 132 -19.55 -20.27 -0.06
N GLN A 133 -18.85 -21.10 0.73
CA GLN A 133 -18.96 -22.55 0.62
C GLN A 133 -19.99 -22.98 1.68
N SER A 134 -21.22 -23.29 1.27
CA SER A 134 -22.04 -24.30 1.95
C SER A 134 -23.24 -24.69 1.10
N SER A 135 -23.03 -25.67 0.22
CA SER A 135 -24.09 -26.58 -0.21
C SER A 135 -23.45 -27.95 -0.40
N PHE A 136 -23.06 -28.53 0.73
CA PHE A 136 -22.72 -29.93 0.84
C PHE A 136 -24.03 -30.71 1.02
N SER A 137 -24.26 -31.66 0.11
CA SER A 137 -25.39 -32.58 0.07
C SER A 137 -25.76 -33.16 1.43
N GLN A 138 -27.04 -33.12 1.77
CA GLN A 138 -27.61 -34.08 2.72
C GLN A 138 -28.23 -35.24 1.96
N GLN A 139 -27.80 -36.43 2.37
CA GLN A 139 -28.45 -37.72 2.11
C GLN A 139 -29.81 -37.78 2.82
#